data_AF-A0A956HQY7-F1
#
_entry.id   AF-A0A956HQY7-F1
#
_cell.length_a   1.000
_cell.length_b   1.000
_cell.length_c   1.000
_cell.angle_alpha   90.00
_cell.angle_beta   90.00
_cell.angle_gamma   90.00
#
_symmetry.space_group_name_H-M   'P 1'
#
loop_
_entity.id
_entity.type
_entity.pdbx_description
1 polymer ?
#
loop_
_entity_poly.entity_id
_entity_poly.type
_entity_poly.pdbx_seq_one_letter_code
_entity_poly.pdbx_strand_id
1 'polypeptide(L)'
;MTESNEQASQGRGRVIAFEGVDGAGKSTVLKIVAEHLRSTGVEVYLPRVGKEHRARPVREVRRLTRDRRNYELRPRAELLLYAAREAQVLDQHVRPALARGATVLLDRSMLTPLVLGVYGRGLELGPAEAICAAASAGIEPDHTLIFDVDPRTSRIRKRLDKARNDRWRDGGRKGLAGSGFKQRIRDGYLELAARDGLPVFHAERSGPQEVAARVIALLERGVHDEPAHDRRPSWLVDPTLGFADALATLPPLLQLYFTRGLAIGRPIRAQLFASEPRLAVWATDFDDPLLERAAGPHPGWVLARIANAEARGFERTAALADELRARLIDADPELVARSLARVAGPEADELRTRLSARAPGGVVESLLGRSDAFACELRAELWSEADSYERARSLQHCEHDAAWKKRAKLLDADPAVALPSFIGLDPARVDP
;
A
#
# COMPACT_ATOMS: atom_id res chain seq x y z
N MET A 1 34.75 -15.51 -34.26
CA MET A 1 34.85 -14.28 -33.43
C MET A 1 33.58 -13.98 -32.62
N THR A 2 32.48 -14.72 -32.80
CA THR A 2 31.22 -14.55 -32.05
C THR A 2 31.16 -15.34 -30.75
N GLU A 3 31.73 -16.56 -30.70
CA GLU A 3 31.73 -17.40 -29.47
C GLU A 3 32.62 -16.85 -28.34
N SER A 4 33.67 -16.11 -28.69
CA SER A 4 34.60 -15.50 -27.73
C SER A 4 34.01 -14.32 -26.94
N ASN A 5 32.91 -13.72 -27.42
CA ASN A 5 32.27 -12.57 -26.78
C ASN A 5 31.13 -12.98 -25.81
N GLU A 6 30.48 -14.13 -26.06
CA GLU A 6 29.47 -14.68 -25.15
C GLU A 6 30.10 -15.22 -23.86
N GLN A 7 31.25 -15.89 -23.96
CA GLN A 7 31.98 -16.40 -22.79
C GLN A 7 32.59 -15.29 -21.93
N ALA A 8 33.00 -14.15 -22.51
CA ALA A 8 33.48 -12.99 -21.77
C ALA A 8 32.35 -12.27 -20.98
N SER A 9 31.08 -12.43 -21.38
CA SER A 9 29.92 -11.79 -20.74
C SER A 9 29.39 -12.54 -19.50
N GLN A 10 29.82 -13.78 -19.27
CA GLN A 10 29.33 -14.63 -18.17
C GLN A 10 30.00 -14.33 -16.82
N GLY A 11 31.09 -13.54 -16.80
CA GLY A 11 31.81 -13.15 -15.58
C GLY A 11 31.66 -11.68 -15.16
N ARG A 12 30.98 -10.83 -15.94
CA ARG A 12 30.81 -9.40 -15.62
C ARG A 12 29.47 -9.16 -14.92
N GLY A 13 29.51 -8.60 -13.72
CA GLY A 13 28.31 -8.15 -13.02
C GLY A 13 27.52 -7.14 -13.85
N ARG A 14 26.19 -7.31 -13.90
CA ARG A 14 25.26 -6.46 -14.66
C ARG A 14 24.34 -5.67 -13.74
N VAL A 15 23.85 -4.52 -14.18
CA VAL A 15 22.76 -3.77 -13.53
C VAL A 15 21.49 -3.91 -14.35
N ILE A 16 20.43 -4.44 -13.75
CA ILE A 16 19.13 -4.62 -14.40
C ILE A 16 18.08 -3.83 -13.62
N ALA A 17 17.48 -2.83 -14.26
CA ALA A 17 16.48 -1.96 -13.66
C ALA A 17 15.06 -2.38 -14.06
N PHE A 18 14.18 -2.50 -13.07
CA PHE A 18 12.77 -2.80 -13.23
C PHE A 18 11.98 -1.51 -13.00
N GLU A 19 11.42 -0.96 -14.08
CA GLU A 19 10.79 0.36 -14.11
C GLU A 19 9.31 0.29 -14.49
N GLY A 20 8.54 1.33 -14.15
CA GLY A 20 7.10 1.42 -14.46
C GLY A 20 6.22 1.86 -13.28
N VAL A 21 4.91 1.96 -13.51
CA VAL A 21 3.96 2.43 -12.49
C VAL A 21 3.89 1.50 -11.28
N ASP A 22 3.54 2.05 -10.12
CA ASP A 22 3.30 1.21 -8.95
C ASP A 22 2.13 0.25 -9.21
N GLY A 23 2.24 -1.02 -8.80
CA GLY A 23 1.19 -2.03 -9.03
C GLY A 23 1.32 -2.81 -10.34
N ALA A 24 2.38 -2.56 -11.12
CA ALA A 24 2.70 -3.31 -12.35
C ALA A 24 3.31 -4.71 -12.11
N GLY A 25 3.53 -5.12 -10.86
CA GLY A 25 4.09 -6.47 -10.55
C GLY A 25 5.62 -6.55 -10.50
N LYS A 26 6.34 -5.45 -10.76
CA LYS A 26 7.82 -5.36 -10.76
C LYS A 26 8.51 -6.11 -9.63
N SER A 27 8.19 -5.78 -8.38
CA SER A 27 8.86 -6.38 -7.21
C SER A 27 8.59 -7.89 -7.08
N THR A 28 7.51 -8.40 -7.67
CA THR A 28 7.22 -9.85 -7.71
C THR A 28 8.05 -10.51 -8.81
N VAL A 29 8.02 -9.96 -10.02
CA VAL A 29 8.81 -10.49 -11.16
C VAL A 29 10.31 -10.45 -10.86
N LEU A 30 10.80 -9.36 -10.29
CA LEU A 30 12.20 -9.21 -9.88
C LEU A 30 12.65 -10.32 -8.93
N LYS A 31 11.79 -10.77 -7.99
CA LYS A 31 12.13 -11.88 -7.08
C LYS A 31 12.24 -13.20 -7.82
N ILE A 32 11.30 -13.50 -8.73
CA ILE A 32 11.31 -14.72 -9.55
C ILE A 32 12.57 -14.75 -10.42
N VAL A 33 12.90 -13.62 -11.07
CA VAL A 33 14.13 -13.49 -11.87
C VAL A 33 15.38 -13.64 -11.00
N ALA A 34 15.39 -13.07 -9.79
CA ALA A 34 16.52 -13.23 -8.86
C ALA A 34 16.73 -14.68 -8.44
N GLU A 35 15.64 -15.41 -8.16
CA GLU A 35 15.68 -16.83 -7.80
C GLU A 35 16.20 -17.68 -8.98
N HIS A 36 15.70 -17.42 -10.19
CA HIS A 36 16.18 -18.07 -11.41
C HIS A 36 17.68 -17.87 -11.63
N LEU A 37 18.14 -16.61 -11.65
CA LEU A 37 19.56 -16.29 -11.87
C LEU A 37 20.47 -16.92 -10.79
N ARG A 38 20.02 -16.96 -9.53
CA ARG A 38 20.77 -17.66 -8.47
C ARG A 38 20.84 -19.16 -8.71
N SER A 39 19.75 -19.78 -9.19
CA SER A 39 19.72 -21.20 -9.51
C SER A 39 20.67 -21.59 -10.66
N THR A 40 21.02 -20.63 -11.52
CA THR A 40 22.00 -20.80 -12.60
C THR A 40 23.42 -20.39 -12.18
N GLY A 41 23.68 -20.18 -10.88
CA GLY A 41 25.02 -19.86 -10.35
C GLY A 41 25.42 -18.39 -10.39
N VAL A 42 24.53 -17.46 -10.75
CA VAL A 42 24.83 -16.02 -10.77
C VAL A 42 24.70 -15.42 -9.36
N GLU A 43 25.72 -14.70 -8.90
CA GLU A 43 25.60 -13.89 -7.68
C GLU A 43 24.62 -12.72 -7.94
N VAL A 44 23.49 -12.71 -7.23
CA VAL A 44 22.47 -11.65 -7.36
C VAL A 44 22.37 -10.79 -6.09
N TYR A 45 22.66 -9.50 -6.24
CA TYR A 45 22.51 -8.50 -5.19
C TYR A 45 21.23 -7.67 -5.36
N LEU A 46 20.47 -7.53 -4.27
CA LEU A 46 19.26 -6.71 -4.20
C LEU A 46 19.46 -5.57 -3.18
N PRO A 47 19.63 -4.31 -3.63
CA PRO A 47 19.74 -3.15 -2.72
C PRO A 47 18.47 -2.88 -1.90
N ARG A 48 17.37 -3.48 -2.33
CA ARG A 48 16.05 -3.40 -1.69
C ARG A 48 15.40 -4.77 -1.69
N VAL A 49 14.86 -5.17 -0.53
CA VAL A 49 14.06 -6.40 -0.39
C VAL A 49 12.62 -5.99 -0.06
N GLY A 50 11.67 -6.29 -0.96
CA GLY A 50 10.29 -5.85 -0.80
C GLY A 50 10.14 -4.32 -0.81
N LYS A 51 9.64 -3.71 0.28
CA LYS A 51 9.45 -2.25 0.40
C LYS A 51 10.58 -1.55 1.19
N GLU A 52 11.58 -2.31 1.67
CA GLU A 52 12.59 -1.83 2.60
C GLU A 52 13.97 -1.72 1.93
N HIS A 53 14.55 -0.52 2.02
CA HIS A 53 15.91 -0.25 1.54
C HIS A 53 16.92 -0.57 2.64
N ARG A 54 18.06 -1.16 2.27
CA ARG A 54 19.13 -1.52 3.21
C ARG A 54 19.80 -0.29 3.83
N ALA A 55 20.05 0.75 3.03
CA ALA A 55 20.65 2.01 3.48
C ALA A 55 19.69 2.89 4.31
N ARG A 56 20.12 3.29 5.52
CA ARG A 56 19.35 4.22 6.37
C ARG A 56 19.07 5.58 5.70
N PRO A 57 20.03 6.29 5.08
CA PRO A 57 19.76 7.57 4.44
C PRO A 57 18.69 7.47 3.34
N VAL A 58 18.71 6.37 2.57
CA VAL A 58 17.71 6.06 1.54
C VAL A 58 16.31 5.90 2.13
N ARG A 59 16.19 5.27 3.30
CA ARG A 59 14.91 5.15 4.01
C ARG A 59 14.39 6.51 4.48
N GLU A 60 15.24 7.38 5.00
CA GLU A 60 14.83 8.73 5.46
C GLU A 60 14.36 9.61 4.30
N VAL A 61 15.11 9.66 3.20
CA VAL A 61 14.71 10.42 2.00
C VAL A 61 13.39 9.87 1.44
N ARG A 62 13.22 8.54 1.43
CA ARG A 62 11.97 7.91 1.04
C ARG A 62 10.82 8.27 1.97
N ARG A 63 11.04 8.35 3.29
CA ARG A 63 10.02 8.76 4.27
C ARG A 63 9.58 10.20 3.98
N LEU A 64 10.52 11.13 3.84
CA LEU A 64 10.28 12.54 3.55
C LEU A 64 9.49 12.73 2.24
N THR A 65 9.89 12.07 1.15
CA THR A 65 9.24 12.19 -0.17
C THR A 65 7.87 11.50 -0.24
N ARG A 66 7.57 10.58 0.69
CA ARG A 66 6.27 9.89 0.75
C ARG A 66 5.28 10.55 1.70
N ASP A 67 5.75 11.27 2.70
CA ASP A 67 4.91 11.92 3.70
C ASP A 67 3.94 12.92 3.02
N ARG A 68 2.65 12.76 3.32
CA ARG A 68 1.59 13.61 2.77
C ARG A 68 1.57 14.98 3.43
N ARG A 69 2.12 15.10 4.65
CA ARG A 69 2.20 16.36 5.41
C ARG A 69 3.15 17.35 4.77
N ASN A 70 4.15 16.86 4.03
CA ASN A 70 5.12 17.72 3.36
C ASN A 70 4.58 18.41 2.10
N TYR A 71 3.26 18.64 1.96
CA TYR A 71 2.57 19.01 0.70
C TYR A 71 3.18 20.20 -0.04
N GLU A 72 3.88 21.10 0.66
CA GLU A 72 4.65 22.23 0.12
C GLU A 72 5.90 21.87 -0.70
N LEU A 73 6.41 20.63 -0.61
CA LEU A 73 7.62 20.20 -1.32
C LEU A 73 7.50 20.40 -2.84
N ARG A 74 8.26 21.34 -3.39
CA ARG A 74 8.16 21.75 -4.80
C ARG A 74 8.75 20.68 -5.75
N PRO A 75 8.27 20.60 -7.02
CA PRO A 75 8.73 19.63 -8.02
C PRO A 75 10.26 19.47 -8.14
N ARG A 76 10.99 20.58 -8.24
CA ARG A 76 12.46 20.57 -8.38
C ARG A 76 13.14 19.96 -7.15
N ALA A 77 12.68 20.30 -5.94
CA ALA A 77 13.19 19.72 -4.71
C ALA A 77 12.85 18.22 -4.62
N GLU A 78 11.64 17.83 -5.02
CA GLU A 78 11.24 16.41 -5.09
C GLU A 78 12.15 15.62 -6.04
N LEU A 79 12.42 16.14 -7.25
CA LEU A 79 13.36 15.52 -8.21
C LEU A 79 14.76 15.31 -7.59
N LEU A 80 15.34 16.37 -7.01
CA LEU A 80 16.68 16.32 -6.40
C LEU A 80 16.74 15.30 -5.25
N LEU A 81 15.70 15.21 -4.43
CA LEU A 81 15.62 14.21 -3.35
C LEU A 81 15.55 12.79 -3.90
N TYR A 82 14.76 12.54 -4.95
CA TYR A 82 14.75 11.22 -5.59
C TYR A 82 16.10 10.89 -6.25
N ALA A 83 16.75 11.86 -6.91
CA ALA A 83 18.07 11.67 -7.51
C ALA A 83 19.14 11.39 -6.44
N ALA A 84 19.18 12.16 -5.36
CA ALA A 84 20.09 11.94 -4.24
C ALA A 84 19.89 10.56 -3.59
N ARG A 85 18.63 10.11 -3.48
CA ARG A 85 18.33 8.77 -2.99
C ARG A 85 18.94 7.69 -3.88
N GLU A 86 18.76 7.79 -5.19
CA GLU A 86 19.29 6.81 -6.13
C GLU A 86 20.82 6.87 -6.18
N ALA A 87 21.44 8.05 -6.14
CA ALA A 87 22.90 8.19 -6.05
C ALA A 87 23.48 7.46 -4.84
N GLN A 88 22.83 7.61 -3.66
CA GLN A 88 23.21 6.87 -2.46
C GLN A 88 23.10 5.35 -2.65
N VAL A 89 22.08 4.84 -3.36
CA VAL A 89 21.97 3.41 -3.68
C VAL A 89 23.10 2.98 -4.62
N LEU A 90 23.40 3.78 -5.64
CA LEU A 90 24.46 3.47 -6.59
C LEU A 90 25.83 3.33 -5.91
N ASP A 91 26.20 4.30 -5.08
CA ASP A 91 27.52 4.30 -4.43
C ASP A 91 27.62 3.30 -3.28
N GLN A 92 26.60 3.19 -2.44
CA GLN A 92 26.64 2.32 -1.26
C GLN A 92 26.44 0.83 -1.61
N HIS A 93 25.72 0.53 -2.69
CA HIS A 93 25.27 -0.82 -2.98
C HIS A 93 25.64 -1.31 -4.37
N VAL A 94 25.45 -0.50 -5.42
CA VAL A 94 25.64 -0.96 -6.80
C VAL A 94 27.12 -1.05 -7.15
N ARG A 95 27.92 0.01 -6.95
CA ARG A 95 29.37 0.00 -7.21
C ARG A 95 30.08 -1.17 -6.51
N PRO A 96 29.90 -1.40 -5.19
CA PRO A 96 30.59 -2.49 -4.53
C PRO A 96 30.15 -3.86 -5.04
N ALA A 97 28.87 -4.03 -5.40
CA ALA A 97 28.37 -5.30 -5.94
C ALA A 97 28.96 -5.61 -7.32
N LEU A 98 28.97 -4.62 -8.22
CA LEU A 98 29.59 -4.74 -9.54
C LEU A 98 31.08 -5.03 -9.45
N ALA A 99 31.79 -4.40 -8.51
CA ALA A 99 33.22 -4.63 -8.29
C ALA A 99 33.56 -6.09 -7.92
N ARG A 100 32.58 -6.86 -7.41
CA ARG A 100 32.73 -8.29 -7.10
C ARG A 100 32.17 -9.21 -8.20
N GLY A 101 31.69 -8.65 -9.31
CA GLY A 101 31.07 -9.41 -10.39
C GLY A 101 29.59 -9.77 -10.17
N ALA A 102 28.95 -9.24 -9.13
CA ALA A 102 27.55 -9.54 -8.84
C ALA A 102 26.59 -8.84 -9.82
N THR A 103 25.51 -9.52 -10.20
CA THR A 103 24.39 -8.91 -10.91
C THR A 103 23.46 -8.21 -9.93
N VAL A 104 23.18 -6.94 -10.17
CA VAL A 104 22.33 -6.10 -9.33
C VAL A 104 20.96 -5.92 -9.97
N LEU A 105 19.89 -6.32 -9.27
CA LEU A 105 18.53 -6.02 -9.72
C LEU A 105 17.95 -4.84 -8.92
N LEU A 106 17.55 -3.79 -9.64
CA LEU A 106 17.01 -2.55 -9.08
C LEU A 106 15.49 -2.50 -9.22
N ASP A 107 14.76 -2.41 -8.10
CA ASP A 107 13.35 -2.00 -8.09
C ASP A 107 13.28 -0.47 -8.16
N ARG A 108 13.36 0.04 -9.41
CA ARG A 108 13.56 1.43 -9.85
C ARG A 108 15.02 1.88 -9.91
N SER A 109 15.34 2.74 -10.88
CA SER A 109 16.63 3.38 -11.16
C SER A 109 16.47 4.90 -11.29
N MET A 110 17.46 5.58 -11.88
CA MET A 110 17.42 7.01 -12.21
C MET A 110 16.29 7.41 -13.17
N LEU A 111 15.68 6.45 -13.88
CA LEU A 111 14.53 6.73 -14.74
C LEU A 111 13.30 7.17 -13.91
N THR A 112 13.12 6.64 -12.70
CA THR A 112 12.02 7.04 -11.81
C THR A 112 12.03 8.54 -11.45
N PRO A 113 13.12 9.15 -10.95
CA PRO A 113 13.17 10.59 -10.68
C PRO A 113 12.83 11.40 -11.94
N LEU A 114 13.40 11.04 -13.09
CA LEU A 114 13.17 11.72 -14.36
C LEU A 114 11.68 11.71 -14.74
N VAL A 115 11.07 10.52 -14.80
CA VAL A 115 9.65 10.37 -15.16
C VAL A 115 8.74 11.12 -14.18
N LEU A 116 9.06 11.04 -12.88
CA LEU A 116 8.28 11.74 -11.86
C LEU A 116 8.39 13.26 -11.97
N GLY A 117 9.60 13.79 -12.20
CA GLY A 117 9.85 15.22 -12.35
C GLY A 117 9.18 15.78 -13.60
N VAL A 118 9.44 15.17 -14.75
CA VAL A 118 8.99 15.67 -16.06
C VAL A 118 7.50 15.42 -16.25
N TYR A 119 7.08 14.16 -16.34
CA TYR A 119 5.70 13.83 -16.68
C TYR A 119 4.76 13.91 -15.46
N GLY A 120 5.28 13.61 -14.27
CA GLY A 120 4.50 13.71 -13.04
C GLY A 120 4.26 15.14 -12.59
N ARG A 121 5.27 16.01 -12.70
CA ARG A 121 5.30 17.35 -12.10
C ARG A 121 5.52 18.51 -13.07
N GLY A 122 5.69 18.25 -14.36
CA GLY A 122 5.81 19.28 -15.39
C GLY A 122 7.14 20.01 -15.42
N LEU A 123 8.23 19.37 -14.96
CA LEU A 123 9.58 19.92 -15.15
C LEU A 123 10.03 19.75 -16.60
N GLU A 124 10.93 20.60 -17.05
CA GLU A 124 11.56 20.48 -18.37
C GLU A 124 12.49 19.25 -18.43
N LEU A 125 12.47 18.55 -19.56
CA LEU A 125 13.20 17.30 -19.76
C LEU A 125 14.71 17.47 -19.66
N GLY A 126 15.30 18.41 -20.42
CA GLY A 126 16.75 18.60 -20.47
C GLY A 126 17.40 18.86 -19.10
N PRO A 127 16.94 19.84 -18.30
CA PRO A 127 17.45 20.07 -16.96
C PRO A 127 17.27 18.86 -16.02
N ALA A 128 16.17 18.12 -16.14
CA ALA A 128 15.93 16.94 -15.32
C ALA A 128 16.87 15.78 -15.70
N GLU A 129 17.12 15.57 -16.99
CA GLU A 129 18.10 14.59 -17.49
C GLU A 129 19.51 14.91 -17.01
N ALA A 130 19.92 16.18 -17.07
CA ALA A 130 21.23 16.62 -16.57
C ALA A 130 21.41 16.32 -15.07
N ILE A 131 20.37 16.54 -14.26
CA ILE A 131 20.39 16.20 -12.82
C ILE A 131 20.52 14.67 -12.64
N CYS A 132 19.74 13.88 -13.37
CA CYS A 132 19.78 12.43 -13.26
C CYS A 132 21.11 11.84 -13.73
N ALA A 133 21.69 12.35 -14.82
CA ALA A 133 23.00 11.94 -15.34
C ALA A 133 24.14 12.30 -14.38
N ALA A 134 24.11 13.51 -13.79
CA ALA A 134 25.07 13.89 -12.77
C ALA A 134 24.97 12.98 -11.54
N ALA A 135 23.75 12.63 -11.11
CA ALA A 135 23.52 11.76 -9.98
C ALA A 135 23.88 10.28 -10.25
N SER A 136 23.80 9.82 -11.51
CA SER A 136 24.18 8.43 -11.87
C SER A 136 25.69 8.22 -11.85
N ALA A 137 26.47 9.29 -12.02
CA ALA A 137 27.93 9.27 -12.02
C ALA A 137 28.49 8.17 -12.96
N GLY A 138 27.86 8.03 -14.13
CA GLY A 138 28.24 7.09 -15.18
C GLY A 138 27.77 5.65 -14.98
N ILE A 139 26.97 5.35 -13.95
CA ILE A 139 26.35 4.03 -13.77
C ILE A 139 24.98 4.02 -14.41
N GLU A 140 24.90 3.37 -15.57
CA GLU A 140 23.65 3.09 -16.25
C GLU A 140 23.32 1.59 -16.19
N PRO A 141 22.03 1.21 -16.12
CA PRO A 141 21.63 -0.18 -16.23
C PRO A 141 22.02 -0.79 -17.59
N ASP A 142 22.59 -2.00 -17.60
CA ASP A 142 22.78 -2.78 -18.84
C ASP A 142 21.41 -3.12 -19.46
N HIS A 143 20.37 -3.28 -18.64
CA HIS A 143 18.99 -3.40 -19.09
C HIS A 143 18.04 -2.55 -18.23
N THR A 144 17.22 -1.73 -18.87
CA THR A 144 16.08 -1.06 -18.22
C THR A 144 14.78 -1.64 -18.77
N LEU A 145 14.05 -2.39 -17.93
CA LEU A 145 12.86 -3.14 -18.29
C LEU A 145 11.61 -2.37 -17.85
N ILE A 146 10.74 -1.99 -18.79
CA ILE A 146 9.55 -1.19 -18.53
C ILE A 146 8.34 -2.10 -18.33
N PHE A 147 7.74 -2.08 -17.14
CA PHE A 147 6.53 -2.84 -16.83
C PHE A 147 5.31 -1.96 -17.05
N ASP A 148 4.59 -2.23 -18.11
CA ASP A 148 3.38 -1.52 -18.48
C ASP A 148 2.13 -2.16 -17.87
N VAL A 149 1.32 -1.31 -17.26
CA VAL A 149 -0.03 -1.65 -16.82
C VAL A 149 -0.87 -0.38 -16.79
N ASP A 150 -2.11 -0.51 -17.24
CA ASP A 150 -3.17 0.47 -17.15
C ASP A 150 -3.31 0.99 -15.71
N PRO A 151 -3.42 2.31 -15.52
CA PRO A 151 -3.50 2.90 -14.19
C PRO A 151 -4.69 2.43 -13.35
N ARG A 152 -5.80 2.02 -13.98
CA ARG A 152 -6.98 1.46 -13.31
C ARG A 152 -6.69 0.05 -12.82
N THR A 153 -6.11 -0.82 -13.66
CA THR A 153 -5.64 -2.15 -13.25
C THR A 153 -4.63 -2.04 -12.09
N SER A 154 -3.63 -1.17 -12.21
CA SER A 154 -2.67 -0.84 -11.14
C SER A 154 -3.36 -0.41 -9.84
N ARG A 155 -4.38 0.46 -9.94
CA ARG A 155 -5.12 0.96 -8.77
C ARG A 155 -5.86 -0.16 -8.06
N ILE A 156 -6.50 -1.06 -8.81
CA ILE A 156 -7.22 -2.21 -8.25
C ILE A 156 -6.22 -3.13 -7.54
N ARG A 157 -5.14 -3.53 -8.21
CA ARG A 157 -4.06 -4.37 -7.61
C ARG A 157 -3.51 -3.77 -6.31
N LYS A 158 -3.25 -2.45 -6.28
CA LYS A 158 -2.77 -1.78 -5.06
C LYS A 158 -3.82 -1.72 -3.95
N ARG A 159 -5.11 -1.61 -4.29
CA ARG A 159 -6.18 -1.64 -3.28
C ARG A 159 -6.30 -3.03 -2.67
N LEU A 160 -6.22 -4.07 -3.48
CA LEU A 160 -6.17 -5.46 -3.00
C LEU A 160 -4.93 -5.72 -2.14
N ASP A 161 -3.73 -5.28 -2.53
CA ASP A 161 -2.51 -5.37 -1.70
C ASP A 161 -2.67 -4.67 -0.35
N LYS A 162 -3.30 -3.49 -0.32
CA LYS A 162 -3.56 -2.77 0.93
C LYS A 162 -4.55 -3.51 1.81
N ALA A 163 -5.61 -4.05 1.23
CA ALA A 163 -6.61 -4.85 1.96
C ALA A 163 -5.97 -6.10 2.57
N ARG A 164 -5.10 -6.80 1.83
CA ARG A 164 -4.33 -7.95 2.34
C ARG A 164 -3.42 -7.63 3.53
N ASN A 165 -3.04 -6.36 3.72
CA ASN A 165 -2.00 -5.94 4.67
C ASN A 165 -2.45 -4.88 5.69
N ASP A 166 -3.75 -4.62 5.87
CA ASP A 166 -4.32 -3.58 6.76
C ASP A 166 -3.96 -2.13 6.45
N ARG A 167 -3.40 -1.88 5.27
CA ARG A 167 -2.86 -0.56 4.90
C ARG A 167 -3.88 0.31 4.17
N TRP A 168 -5.17 0.21 4.50
CA TRP A 168 -6.21 0.99 3.79
C TRP A 168 -6.08 2.50 4.04
N ARG A 169 -5.49 2.90 5.17
CA ARG A 169 -5.22 4.30 5.55
C ARG A 169 -3.93 4.84 4.93
N ASP A 170 -3.04 3.98 4.44
CA ASP A 170 -1.77 4.40 3.84
C ASP A 170 -2.01 5.18 2.56
N GLY A 171 -1.74 6.47 2.58
CA GLY A 171 -1.58 7.30 1.40
C GLY A 171 -0.15 7.82 1.32
N GLY A 172 0.37 8.01 0.11
CA GLY A 172 1.61 8.75 -0.10
C GLY A 172 1.34 10.07 -0.80
N ARG A 173 2.30 10.98 -0.75
CA ARG A 173 2.29 12.27 -1.45
C ARG A 173 1.81 12.19 -2.91
N LYS A 174 2.26 11.19 -3.67
CA LYS A 174 1.85 10.97 -5.07
C LYS A 174 0.33 10.83 -5.26
N GLY A 175 -0.39 10.40 -4.22
CA GLY A 175 -1.85 10.30 -4.24
C GLY A 175 -2.58 11.63 -4.16
N LEU A 176 -1.89 12.73 -3.86
CA LEU A 176 -2.44 14.09 -3.83
C LEU A 176 -2.52 14.72 -5.23
N ALA A 177 -1.81 14.18 -6.23
CA ALA A 177 -1.65 14.77 -7.55
C ALA A 177 -2.83 14.51 -8.53
N GLY A 178 -3.98 14.06 -8.01
CA GLY A 178 -5.20 13.82 -8.80
C GLY A 178 -5.21 12.51 -9.60
N SER A 179 -6.32 12.27 -10.30
CA SER A 179 -6.60 11.03 -11.03
C SER A 179 -5.69 10.82 -12.25
N GLY A 180 -5.28 11.90 -12.94
CA GLY A 180 -4.45 11.84 -14.14
C GLY A 180 -2.95 11.62 -13.89
N PHE A 181 -2.47 11.77 -12.66
CA PHE A 181 -1.03 11.67 -12.35
C PHE A 181 -0.42 10.33 -12.78
N LYS A 182 -1.11 9.22 -12.49
CA LYS A 182 -0.60 7.89 -12.86
C LYS A 182 -0.56 7.66 -14.37
N GLN A 183 -1.51 8.25 -15.10
CA GLN A 183 -1.55 8.15 -16.55
C GLN A 183 -0.33 8.85 -17.14
N ARG A 184 -0.06 10.10 -16.74
CA ARG A 184 1.15 10.83 -17.18
C ARG A 184 2.45 10.09 -16.85
N ILE A 185 2.54 9.47 -15.67
CA ILE A 185 3.71 8.66 -15.31
C ILE A 185 3.84 7.45 -16.25
N ARG A 186 2.74 6.75 -16.56
CA ARG A 186 2.74 5.64 -17.51
C ARG A 186 3.18 6.13 -18.89
N ASP A 187 2.58 7.21 -19.38
CA ASP A 187 2.88 7.79 -20.69
C ASP A 187 4.35 8.18 -20.78
N GLY A 188 4.91 8.80 -19.74
CA GLY A 188 6.33 9.12 -19.68
C GLY A 188 7.25 7.91 -19.73
N TYR A 189 6.90 6.82 -19.05
CA TYR A 189 7.66 5.57 -19.20
C TYR A 189 7.60 5.02 -20.62
N LEU A 190 6.43 5.03 -21.26
CA LEU A 190 6.26 4.50 -22.62
C LEU A 190 6.92 5.39 -23.68
N GLU A 191 6.87 6.70 -23.51
CA GLU A 191 7.55 7.67 -24.38
C GLU A 191 9.06 7.50 -24.32
N LEU A 192 9.64 7.45 -23.10
CA LEU A 192 11.06 7.21 -22.93
C LEU A 192 11.46 5.80 -23.39
N ALA A 193 10.60 4.80 -23.21
CA ALA A 193 10.85 3.46 -23.75
C ALA A 193 10.95 3.47 -25.28
N ALA A 194 10.04 4.17 -25.96
CA ALA A 194 10.06 4.29 -27.41
C ALA A 194 11.28 5.09 -27.89
N ARG A 195 11.63 6.18 -27.20
CA ARG A 195 12.78 7.03 -27.51
C ARG A 195 14.10 6.27 -27.38
N ASP A 196 14.27 5.53 -26.28
CA ASP A 196 15.55 4.91 -25.90
C ASP A 196 15.61 3.41 -26.28
N GLY A 197 14.59 2.89 -26.97
CA GLY A 197 14.53 1.49 -27.40
C GLY A 197 14.43 0.48 -26.23
N LEU A 198 13.77 0.85 -25.13
CA LEU A 198 13.68 0.01 -23.94
C LEU A 198 12.58 -1.05 -24.09
N PRO A 199 12.84 -2.30 -23.68
CA PRO A 199 11.86 -3.37 -23.74
C PRO A 199 10.68 -3.10 -22.79
N VAL A 200 9.46 -3.22 -23.32
CA VAL A 200 8.21 -3.06 -22.58
C VAL A 200 7.59 -4.42 -22.32
N PHE A 201 7.32 -4.74 -21.06
CA PHE A 201 6.62 -5.94 -20.61
C PHE A 201 5.21 -5.56 -20.18
N HIS A 202 4.22 -5.98 -20.94
CA HIS A 202 2.82 -5.76 -20.63
C HIS A 202 2.32 -6.77 -19.60
N ALA A 203 1.78 -6.26 -18.49
CA ALA A 203 1.38 -7.06 -17.35
C ALA A 203 -0.14 -6.98 -17.08
N GLU A 204 -0.99 -6.84 -18.11
CA GLU A 204 -2.44 -6.79 -17.93
C GLU A 204 -3.08 -8.13 -17.61
N ARG A 205 -2.73 -9.16 -18.39
CA ARG A 205 -3.40 -10.48 -18.35
C ARG A 205 -2.45 -11.58 -17.90
N SER A 206 -1.18 -11.51 -18.27
CA SER A 206 -0.15 -12.42 -17.78
C SER A 206 0.03 -12.38 -16.25
N GLY A 207 0.23 -13.55 -15.68
CA GLY A 207 0.69 -13.74 -14.31
C GLY A 207 2.18 -13.39 -14.12
N PRO A 208 2.65 -13.20 -12.87
CA PRO A 208 4.04 -12.86 -12.61
C PRO A 208 5.06 -13.87 -13.16
N GLN A 209 4.72 -15.16 -13.20
CA GLN A 209 5.58 -16.22 -13.73
C GLN A 209 5.77 -16.09 -15.26
N GLU A 210 4.70 -15.80 -16.00
CA GLU A 210 4.75 -15.62 -17.46
C GLU A 210 5.54 -14.36 -17.84
N VAL A 211 5.33 -13.26 -17.09
CA VAL A 211 6.13 -12.04 -17.27
C VAL A 211 7.60 -12.30 -16.91
N ALA A 212 7.88 -13.04 -15.84
CA ALA A 212 9.25 -13.39 -15.46
C ALA A 212 9.93 -14.28 -16.51
N ALA A 213 9.22 -15.25 -17.09
CA ALA A 213 9.75 -16.10 -18.15
C ALA A 213 10.15 -15.28 -19.39
N ARG A 214 9.36 -14.28 -19.77
CA ARG A 214 9.71 -13.35 -20.86
C ARG A 214 10.92 -12.48 -20.51
N VAL A 215 11.01 -11.98 -19.27
CA VAL A 215 12.20 -11.25 -18.81
C VAL A 215 13.44 -12.14 -18.86
N ILE A 216 13.35 -13.39 -18.40
CA ILE A 216 14.45 -14.35 -18.43
C ILE A 216 14.86 -14.65 -19.88
N ALA A 217 13.90 -14.88 -20.78
CA ALA A 217 14.18 -15.09 -22.21
C ALA A 217 14.92 -13.91 -22.84
N LEU A 218 14.56 -12.67 -22.48
CA LEU A 218 15.30 -11.48 -22.92
C LEU A 218 16.73 -11.48 -22.35
N LEU A 219 16.89 -11.71 -21.06
CA LEU A 219 18.19 -11.62 -20.39
C LEU A 219 19.18 -12.71 -20.84
N GLU A 220 18.68 -13.92 -21.14
CA GLU A 220 19.50 -15.07 -21.52
C GLU A 220 19.70 -15.19 -23.03
N ARG A 221 18.70 -14.82 -23.84
CA ARG A 221 18.67 -15.10 -25.29
C ARG A 221 18.51 -13.84 -26.14
N GLY A 222 18.34 -12.67 -25.54
CA GLY A 222 18.03 -11.44 -26.27
C GLY A 222 16.65 -11.41 -26.91
N VAL A 223 15.77 -12.37 -26.58
CA VAL A 223 14.43 -12.49 -27.19
C VAL A 223 13.41 -11.69 -26.37
N HIS A 224 12.85 -10.65 -26.99
CA HIS A 224 11.73 -9.89 -26.44
C HIS A 224 10.48 -10.13 -27.30
N ASP A 225 9.58 -10.99 -26.83
CA ASP A 225 8.28 -11.24 -27.47
C ASP A 225 7.14 -10.90 -26.50
N GLU A 226 6.22 -10.07 -26.97
CA GLU A 226 5.14 -9.51 -26.18
C GLU A 226 3.78 -9.87 -26.80
N PRO A 227 2.97 -10.71 -26.12
CA PRO A 227 1.67 -11.09 -26.64
C PRO A 227 0.76 -9.88 -26.85
N ALA A 228 0.21 -9.73 -28.05
CA ALA A 228 -0.64 -8.57 -28.38
C ALA A 228 -1.86 -8.43 -27.44
N HIS A 229 -2.40 -9.55 -26.94
CA HIS A 229 -3.54 -9.55 -26.02
C HIS A 229 -3.19 -9.00 -24.63
N ASP A 230 -1.91 -9.06 -24.21
CA ASP A 230 -1.45 -8.55 -22.91
C ASP A 230 -1.42 -7.01 -22.85
N ARG A 231 -1.58 -6.33 -23.99
CA ARG A 231 -1.77 -4.88 -24.05
C ARG A 231 -3.18 -4.45 -23.64
N ARG A 232 -4.14 -5.38 -23.64
CA ARG A 232 -5.55 -5.09 -23.39
C ARG A 232 -5.89 -5.29 -21.92
N PRO A 233 -6.44 -4.27 -21.23
CA PRO A 233 -6.79 -4.41 -19.83
C PRO A 233 -7.75 -5.57 -19.56
N SER A 234 -7.54 -6.26 -18.44
CA SER A 234 -8.39 -7.40 -18.04
C SER A 234 -9.81 -6.98 -17.69
N TRP A 235 -10.03 -5.71 -17.33
CA TRP A 235 -11.36 -5.16 -17.05
C TRP A 235 -12.09 -4.64 -18.30
N LEU A 236 -11.43 -4.62 -19.46
CA LEU A 236 -12.10 -4.26 -20.70
C LEU A 236 -12.93 -5.45 -21.17
N VAL A 237 -14.24 -5.26 -21.19
CA VAL A 237 -15.27 -6.26 -21.54
C VAL A 237 -16.10 -5.74 -22.71
N ASP A 238 -16.79 -6.64 -23.40
CA ASP A 238 -17.75 -6.25 -24.44
C ASP A 238 -18.89 -5.42 -23.82
N PRO A 239 -19.11 -4.17 -24.28
CA PRO A 239 -20.11 -3.28 -23.71
C PRO A 239 -21.57 -3.74 -23.95
N THR A 240 -21.79 -4.74 -24.81
CA THR A 240 -23.11 -5.33 -25.08
C THR A 240 -23.51 -6.38 -24.04
N LEU A 241 -22.56 -6.88 -23.25
CA LEU A 241 -22.83 -7.87 -22.21
C LEU A 241 -23.55 -7.27 -21.01
N GLY A 242 -24.49 -8.04 -20.44
CA GLY A 242 -25.05 -7.74 -19.13
C GLY A 242 -23.97 -7.78 -18.04
N PHE A 243 -24.20 -7.09 -16.91
CA PHE A 243 -23.21 -6.98 -15.82
C PHE A 243 -22.70 -8.34 -15.32
N ALA A 244 -23.57 -9.36 -15.21
CA ALA A 244 -23.20 -10.69 -14.75
C ALA A 244 -22.28 -11.42 -15.74
N ASP A 245 -22.60 -11.37 -17.04
CA ASP A 245 -21.78 -11.99 -18.10
C ASP A 245 -20.44 -11.28 -18.24
N ALA A 246 -20.45 -9.95 -18.19
CA ALA A 246 -19.24 -9.14 -18.16
C ALA A 246 -18.35 -9.52 -16.97
N LEU A 247 -18.93 -9.68 -15.78
CA LEU A 247 -18.20 -10.08 -14.57
C LEU A 247 -17.55 -11.46 -14.74
N ALA A 248 -18.26 -12.43 -15.34
CA ALA A 248 -17.77 -13.79 -15.55
C ALA A 248 -16.50 -13.85 -16.44
N THR A 249 -16.28 -12.85 -17.30
CA THR A 249 -15.05 -12.73 -18.12
C THR A 249 -13.83 -12.22 -17.34
N LEU A 250 -14.01 -11.69 -16.13
CA LEU A 250 -12.94 -11.09 -15.35
C LEU A 250 -12.23 -12.14 -14.48
N PRO A 251 -10.92 -11.98 -14.20
CA PRO A 251 -10.25 -12.75 -13.16
C PRO A 251 -10.95 -12.66 -11.79
N PRO A 252 -10.99 -13.73 -10.97
CA PRO A 252 -11.74 -13.77 -9.70
C PRO A 252 -11.46 -12.61 -8.73
N LEU A 253 -10.20 -12.16 -8.64
CA LEU A 253 -9.83 -11.02 -7.79
C LEU A 253 -10.39 -9.68 -8.28
N LEU A 254 -10.54 -9.52 -9.60
CA LEU A 254 -11.22 -8.35 -10.17
C LEU A 254 -12.73 -8.48 -9.97
N GLN A 255 -13.30 -9.68 -10.14
CA GLN A 255 -14.71 -9.91 -9.85
C GLN A 255 -15.05 -9.49 -8.43
N LEU A 256 -14.28 -9.99 -7.45
CA LEU A 256 -14.40 -9.65 -6.03
C LEU A 256 -14.36 -8.13 -5.78
N TYR A 257 -13.48 -7.42 -6.50
CA TYR A 257 -13.35 -5.97 -6.38
C TYR A 257 -14.60 -5.24 -6.89
N PHE A 258 -15.16 -5.65 -8.04
CA PHE A 258 -16.34 -5.02 -8.64
C PHE A 258 -17.64 -5.41 -7.92
N THR A 259 -17.69 -6.60 -7.32
CA THR A 259 -18.84 -7.06 -6.52
C THR A 259 -18.69 -6.79 -5.03
N ARG A 260 -17.76 -5.91 -4.65
CA ARG A 260 -17.58 -5.54 -3.25
C ARG A 260 -18.84 -4.85 -2.74
N GLY A 261 -19.37 -5.37 -1.64
CA GLY A 261 -20.57 -4.81 -1.04
C GLY A 261 -21.85 -5.07 -1.87
N LEU A 262 -21.84 -6.11 -2.70
CA LEU A 262 -23.00 -6.54 -3.50
C LEU A 262 -23.31 -8.02 -3.23
N ALA A 263 -24.59 -8.35 -3.15
CA ALA A 263 -25.08 -9.72 -2.93
C ALA A 263 -24.63 -10.70 -4.04
N ILE A 264 -24.55 -10.24 -5.29
CA ILE A 264 -24.03 -11.03 -6.43
C ILE A 264 -22.58 -11.50 -6.23
N GLY A 265 -21.83 -10.85 -5.33
CA GLY A 265 -20.46 -11.23 -4.97
C GLY A 265 -20.35 -12.35 -3.94
N ARG A 266 -21.44 -12.78 -3.29
CA ARG A 266 -21.40 -13.82 -2.23
C ARG A 266 -20.75 -15.13 -2.68
N PRO A 267 -21.07 -15.70 -3.86
CA PRO A 267 -20.44 -16.94 -4.32
C PRO A 267 -18.93 -16.78 -4.51
N ILE A 268 -18.49 -15.66 -5.07
CA ILE A 268 -17.06 -15.35 -5.30
C ILE A 268 -16.32 -15.24 -3.97
N ARG A 269 -16.90 -14.56 -2.97
CA ARG A 269 -16.34 -14.44 -1.62
C ARG A 269 -16.22 -15.82 -0.95
N ALA A 270 -17.26 -16.63 -1.03
CA ALA A 270 -17.26 -17.98 -0.46
C ALA A 270 -16.18 -18.88 -1.10
N GLN A 271 -16.04 -18.82 -2.44
CA GLN A 271 -15.02 -19.57 -3.17
C GLN A 271 -13.60 -19.12 -2.80
N LEU A 272 -13.37 -17.80 -2.72
CA LEU A 272 -12.06 -17.23 -2.40
C LEU A 272 -11.71 -17.31 -0.91
N PHE A 273 -12.66 -17.63 -0.02
CA PHE A 273 -12.41 -17.61 1.41
C PHE A 273 -11.31 -18.59 1.84
N ALA A 274 -11.20 -19.75 1.21
CA ALA A 274 -10.18 -20.73 1.57
C ALA A 274 -8.75 -20.25 1.26
N SER A 275 -8.55 -19.50 0.18
CA SER A 275 -7.23 -19.05 -0.29
C SER A 275 -6.91 -17.60 0.07
N GLU A 276 -7.94 -16.75 0.20
CA GLU A 276 -7.84 -15.30 0.40
C GLU A 276 -8.86 -14.82 1.47
N PRO A 277 -8.89 -15.41 2.67
CA PRO A 277 -9.97 -15.19 3.64
C PRO A 277 -10.11 -13.72 4.04
N ARG A 278 -8.98 -13.01 4.16
CA ARG A 278 -8.98 -11.58 4.48
C ARG A 278 -9.61 -10.71 3.38
N LEU A 279 -9.36 -11.01 2.11
CA LEU A 279 -9.96 -10.27 1.01
C LEU A 279 -11.46 -10.58 0.90
N ALA A 280 -11.82 -11.84 1.10
CA ALA A 280 -13.22 -12.26 1.11
C ALA A 280 -13.99 -11.50 2.21
N VAL A 281 -13.49 -11.45 3.45
CA VAL A 281 -14.07 -10.66 4.56
C VAL A 281 -14.06 -9.16 4.28
N TRP A 282 -13.02 -8.61 3.65
CA TRP A 282 -13.01 -7.19 3.28
C TRP A 282 -14.10 -6.82 2.26
N ALA A 283 -14.50 -7.77 1.42
CA ALA A 283 -15.47 -7.58 0.35
C ALA A 283 -16.92 -7.91 0.76
N THR A 284 -17.14 -8.49 1.94
CA THR A 284 -18.48 -8.88 2.40
C THR A 284 -19.39 -7.70 2.63
N ASP A 285 -20.67 -7.96 2.45
CA ASP A 285 -21.77 -7.20 3.05
C ASP A 285 -21.93 -7.57 4.52
N PHE A 286 -22.68 -6.77 5.27
CA PHE A 286 -22.95 -7.06 6.68
C PHE A 286 -23.83 -8.30 6.86
N ASP A 287 -24.82 -8.46 5.99
CA ASP A 287 -25.75 -9.59 5.98
C ASP A 287 -25.17 -10.82 5.25
N ASP A 288 -23.89 -10.80 4.90
CA ASP A 288 -23.21 -11.93 4.29
C ASP A 288 -22.94 -13.02 5.33
N PRO A 289 -23.48 -14.25 5.17
CA PRO A 289 -23.23 -15.35 6.10
C PRO A 289 -21.73 -15.70 6.24
N LEU A 290 -20.90 -15.26 5.30
CA LEU A 290 -19.45 -15.43 5.40
C LEU A 290 -18.85 -14.67 6.58
N LEU A 291 -19.43 -13.55 7.04
CA LEU A 291 -18.94 -12.85 8.21
C LEU A 291 -19.04 -13.71 9.47
N GLU A 292 -20.16 -14.40 9.66
CA GLU A 292 -20.34 -15.33 10.76
C GLU A 292 -19.36 -16.51 10.67
N ARG A 293 -19.21 -17.10 9.47
CA ARG A 293 -18.24 -18.17 9.23
C ARG A 293 -16.80 -17.73 9.49
N ALA A 294 -16.47 -16.47 9.20
CA ALA A 294 -15.14 -15.90 9.43
C ALA A 294 -14.92 -15.45 10.88
N ALA A 295 -15.98 -15.26 11.68
CA ALA A 295 -15.89 -14.77 13.05
C ALA A 295 -15.05 -15.71 13.93
N GLY A 296 -15.22 -17.02 13.79
CA GLY A 296 -14.42 -18.01 14.52
C GLY A 296 -12.93 -17.97 14.17
N PRO A 297 -12.52 -18.24 12.91
CA PRO A 297 -11.11 -18.32 12.55
C PRO A 297 -10.42 -16.95 12.45
N HIS A 298 -11.17 -15.87 12.21
CA HIS A 298 -10.62 -14.55 11.88
C HIS A 298 -11.41 -13.37 12.50
N PRO A 299 -11.59 -13.35 13.83
CA PRO A 299 -12.41 -12.34 14.52
C PRO A 299 -11.94 -10.91 14.26
N GLY A 300 -10.61 -10.70 14.20
CA GLY A 300 -10.00 -9.40 13.92
C GLY A 300 -10.43 -8.78 12.59
N TRP A 301 -10.55 -9.58 11.53
CA TRP A 301 -10.92 -9.09 10.21
C TRP A 301 -12.40 -8.73 10.13
N VAL A 302 -13.24 -9.51 10.81
CA VAL A 302 -14.69 -9.28 10.89
C VAL A 302 -14.98 -7.99 11.64
N LEU A 303 -14.39 -7.82 12.82
CA LEU A 303 -14.56 -6.61 13.65
C LEU A 303 -14.03 -5.36 12.94
N ALA A 304 -12.88 -5.45 12.26
CA ALA A 304 -12.38 -4.34 11.46
C ALA A 304 -13.26 -4.01 10.24
N ARG A 305 -13.85 -5.04 9.60
CA ARG A 305 -14.82 -4.85 8.50
C ARG A 305 -16.06 -4.13 8.99
N ILE A 306 -16.55 -4.47 10.19
CA ILE A 306 -17.71 -3.83 10.81
C ILE A 306 -17.43 -2.36 11.07
N ALA A 307 -16.37 -2.06 11.85
CA ALA A 307 -16.01 -0.70 12.22
C ALA A 307 -15.74 0.20 10.99
N ASN A 308 -15.20 -0.34 9.89
CA ASN A 308 -14.90 0.45 8.69
C ASN A 308 -16.16 0.95 7.98
N ALA A 309 -17.23 0.15 7.94
CA ALA A 309 -18.45 0.54 7.24
C ALA A 309 -19.34 1.45 8.07
N GLU A 310 -19.42 1.24 9.39
CA GLU A 310 -20.09 2.18 10.30
C GLU A 310 -19.46 3.58 10.21
N ALA A 311 -18.13 3.65 10.18
CA ALA A 311 -17.40 4.92 10.02
C ALA A 311 -17.64 5.62 8.66
N ARG A 312 -18.28 4.96 7.68
CA ARG A 312 -18.60 5.50 6.35
C ARG A 312 -20.09 5.83 6.19
N GLY A 313 -20.89 5.67 7.24
CA GLY A 313 -22.32 5.96 7.19
C GLY A 313 -23.12 5.00 6.30
N PHE A 314 -22.63 3.78 6.05
CA PHE A 314 -23.45 2.76 5.40
C PHE A 314 -24.57 2.33 6.37
N GLU A 315 -25.83 2.50 5.97
CA GLU A 315 -26.98 2.21 6.81
C GLU A 315 -27.19 0.69 7.01
N ARG A 316 -27.25 0.36 8.31
CA ARG A 316 -27.70 -0.81 9.10
C ARG A 316 -28.16 -2.09 8.39
N THR A 317 -27.79 -3.25 8.92
CA THR A 317 -28.26 -3.78 10.22
C THR A 317 -27.27 -3.70 11.39
N ALA A 318 -27.38 -2.66 12.24
CA ALA A 318 -26.59 -2.53 13.48
C ALA A 318 -26.76 -3.75 14.43
N ALA A 319 -27.96 -4.34 14.47
CA ALA A 319 -28.24 -5.52 15.28
C ALA A 319 -27.27 -6.68 15.01
N LEU A 320 -26.97 -6.96 13.73
CA LEU A 320 -26.07 -8.06 13.36
C LEU A 320 -24.61 -7.77 13.73
N ALA A 321 -24.18 -6.49 13.67
CA ALA A 321 -22.85 -6.08 14.08
C ALA A 321 -22.64 -6.25 15.59
N ASP A 322 -23.62 -5.84 16.39
CA ASP A 322 -23.56 -5.95 17.84
C ASP A 322 -23.71 -7.40 18.32
N GLU A 323 -24.54 -8.21 17.66
CA GLU A 323 -24.59 -9.67 17.88
C GLU A 323 -23.24 -10.34 17.60
N LEU A 324 -22.58 -9.98 16.48
CA LEU A 324 -21.25 -10.51 16.17
C LEU A 324 -20.21 -10.06 17.19
N ARG A 325 -20.23 -8.79 17.64
CA ARG A 325 -19.36 -8.31 18.73
C ARG A 325 -19.60 -9.08 20.02
N ALA A 326 -20.86 -9.29 20.40
CA ALA A 326 -21.24 -10.02 21.61
C ALA A 326 -20.75 -11.48 21.58
N ARG A 327 -20.80 -12.14 20.42
CA ARG A 327 -20.26 -13.50 20.22
C ARG A 327 -18.74 -13.55 20.27
N LEU A 328 -18.07 -12.49 19.85
CA LEU A 328 -16.61 -12.40 19.78
C LEU A 328 -15.97 -11.87 21.07
N ILE A 329 -16.77 -11.46 22.04
CA ILE A 329 -16.30 -10.88 23.31
C ILE A 329 -15.33 -11.81 24.05
N ASP A 330 -15.54 -13.12 23.94
CA ASP A 330 -14.69 -14.12 24.59
C ASP A 330 -13.45 -14.49 23.78
N ALA A 331 -13.52 -14.34 22.46
CA ALA A 331 -12.40 -14.65 21.58
C ALA A 331 -11.30 -13.57 21.63
N ASP A 332 -11.68 -12.29 21.60
CA ASP A 332 -10.74 -11.16 21.63
C ASP A 332 -11.42 -9.89 22.20
N PRO A 333 -11.47 -9.75 23.54
CA PRO A 333 -12.17 -8.64 24.18
C PRO A 333 -11.58 -7.27 23.82
N GLU A 334 -10.26 -7.19 23.62
CA GLU A 334 -9.55 -5.96 23.28
C GLU A 334 -9.95 -5.46 21.89
N LEU A 335 -9.99 -6.38 20.92
CA LEU A 335 -10.34 -6.03 19.55
C LEU A 335 -11.84 -5.71 19.43
N VAL A 336 -12.71 -6.40 20.18
CA VAL A 336 -14.13 -6.04 20.27
C VAL A 336 -14.28 -4.63 20.84
N ALA A 337 -13.58 -4.29 21.92
CA ALA A 337 -13.64 -2.96 22.52
C ALA A 337 -13.23 -1.88 21.51
N ARG A 338 -12.08 -2.04 20.85
CA ARG A 338 -11.60 -1.08 19.84
C ARG A 338 -12.53 -0.96 18.63
N SER A 339 -13.27 -2.03 18.29
CA SER A 339 -14.25 -2.01 17.19
C SER A 339 -15.47 -1.11 17.46
N LEU A 340 -15.71 -0.73 18.72
CA LEU A 340 -16.78 0.17 19.14
C LEU A 340 -16.41 1.65 19.01
N ALA A 341 -15.20 1.97 18.54
CA ALA A 341 -14.79 3.35 18.30
C ALA A 341 -15.76 4.06 17.33
N ARG A 342 -16.30 5.21 17.75
CA ARG A 342 -17.33 5.99 17.03
C ARG A 342 -18.71 5.32 16.91
N VAL A 343 -18.95 4.26 17.67
CA VAL A 343 -20.26 3.61 17.77
C VAL A 343 -20.96 4.11 19.03
N ALA A 344 -22.17 4.65 18.89
CA ALA A 344 -23.01 5.09 20.00
C ALA A 344 -24.30 4.27 20.04
N GLY A 345 -24.90 4.16 21.22
CA GLY A 345 -26.14 3.42 21.43
C GLY A 345 -26.06 2.52 22.68
N PRO A 346 -27.22 2.13 23.23
CA PRO A 346 -27.29 1.36 24.47
C PRO A 346 -26.63 -0.02 24.36
N GLU A 347 -26.73 -0.70 23.21
CA GLU A 347 -26.11 -2.03 23.00
C GLU A 347 -24.58 -1.93 23.00
N ALA A 348 -24.04 -0.90 22.36
CA ALA A 348 -22.61 -0.62 22.36
C ALA A 348 -22.10 -0.24 23.76
N ASP A 349 -22.92 0.46 24.56
CA ASP A 349 -22.59 0.85 25.93
C ASP A 349 -22.62 -0.35 26.87
N GLU A 350 -23.59 -1.25 26.73
CA GLU A 350 -23.62 -2.52 27.45
C GLU A 350 -22.37 -3.36 27.18
N LEU A 351 -21.94 -3.45 25.90
CA LEU A 351 -20.70 -4.15 25.54
C LEU A 351 -19.46 -3.52 26.19
N ARG A 352 -19.36 -2.18 26.22
CA ARG A 352 -18.25 -1.48 26.90
C ARG A 352 -18.22 -1.78 28.39
N THR A 353 -19.37 -1.77 29.05
CA THR A 353 -19.48 -2.12 30.47
C THR A 353 -19.01 -3.55 30.72
N ARG A 354 -19.48 -4.52 29.91
CA ARG A 354 -19.05 -5.93 30.02
C ARG A 354 -17.55 -6.13 29.79
N LEU A 355 -16.93 -5.29 28.95
CA LEU A 355 -15.51 -5.35 28.61
C LEU A 355 -14.61 -4.63 29.61
N SER A 356 -15.15 -3.81 30.51
CA SER A 356 -14.38 -2.91 31.37
C SER A 356 -13.34 -3.64 32.23
N ALA A 357 -13.66 -4.83 32.73
CA ALA A 357 -12.73 -5.65 33.52
C ALA A 357 -11.71 -6.45 32.68
N ARG A 358 -11.95 -6.63 31.38
CA ARG A 358 -11.19 -7.54 30.51
C ARG A 358 -10.33 -6.83 29.47
N ALA A 359 -10.74 -5.64 29.06
CA ALA A 359 -10.11 -4.82 28.03
C ALA A 359 -10.25 -3.32 28.37
N PRO A 360 -9.82 -2.88 29.56
CA PRO A 360 -10.05 -1.49 30.01
C PRO A 360 -9.41 -0.45 29.08
N GLY A 361 -8.22 -0.73 28.55
CA GLY A 361 -7.52 0.11 27.58
C GLY A 361 -8.30 0.27 26.27
N GLY A 362 -8.70 -0.85 25.66
CA GLY A 362 -9.54 -0.86 24.47
C GLY A 362 -10.89 -0.18 24.67
N VAL A 363 -11.50 -0.32 25.86
CA VAL A 363 -12.76 0.36 26.21
C VAL A 363 -12.55 1.88 26.25
N VAL A 364 -11.46 2.37 26.87
CA VAL A 364 -11.13 3.79 26.87
C VAL A 364 -10.90 4.29 25.45
N GLU A 365 -10.12 3.59 24.62
CA GLU A 365 -9.91 3.97 23.22
C GLU A 365 -11.24 4.05 22.44
N SER A 366 -12.18 3.14 22.71
CA SER A 366 -13.49 3.07 22.03
C SER A 366 -14.38 4.30 22.25
N LEU A 367 -14.10 5.12 23.27
CA LEU A 367 -14.86 6.33 23.62
C LEU A 367 -14.46 7.56 22.78
N LEU A 368 -13.61 7.35 21.77
CA LEU A 368 -13.21 8.37 20.79
C LEU A 368 -14.42 9.11 20.21
N GLY A 369 -14.39 10.43 20.30
CA GLY A 369 -15.40 11.34 19.77
C GLY A 369 -16.74 11.35 20.50
N ARG A 370 -16.81 10.72 21.69
CA ARG A 370 -17.98 10.80 22.56
C ARG A 370 -17.76 11.79 23.68
N SER A 371 -18.79 12.49 24.11
CA SER A 371 -18.70 13.46 25.23
C SER A 371 -19.93 13.42 26.14
N ASP A 372 -20.79 12.42 25.95
CA ASP A 372 -21.94 12.15 26.81
C ASP A 372 -21.52 11.69 28.22
N ALA A 373 -22.48 11.69 29.16
CA ALA A 373 -22.26 11.37 30.57
C ALA A 373 -21.64 9.98 30.76
N PHE A 374 -22.20 8.96 30.11
CA PHE A 374 -21.68 7.59 30.14
C PHE A 374 -20.21 7.54 29.71
N ALA A 375 -19.89 8.16 28.57
CA ALA A 375 -18.52 8.19 28.07
C ALA A 375 -17.57 8.93 29.03
N CYS A 376 -18.02 9.99 29.70
CA CYS A 376 -17.22 10.72 30.68
C CYS A 376 -16.95 9.91 31.96
N GLU A 377 -17.95 9.24 32.50
CA GLU A 377 -17.85 8.39 33.69
C GLU A 377 -16.90 7.21 33.44
N LEU A 378 -17.11 6.50 32.34
CA LEU A 378 -16.29 5.33 32.00
C LEU A 378 -14.83 5.71 31.73
N ARG A 379 -14.58 6.87 31.11
CA ARG A 379 -13.22 7.43 30.95
C ARG A 379 -12.59 7.85 32.27
N ALA A 380 -13.36 8.16 33.30
CA ALA A 380 -12.83 8.51 34.61
C ALA A 380 -12.46 7.25 35.39
N GLU A 381 -13.33 6.24 35.36
CA GLU A 381 -13.15 4.94 36.01
C GLU A 381 -11.93 4.19 35.47
N LEU A 382 -11.84 4.02 34.14
CA LEU A 382 -10.82 3.18 33.51
C LEU A 382 -9.54 3.95 33.13
N TRP A 383 -9.42 5.22 33.53
CA TRP A 383 -8.33 6.09 33.08
C TRP A 383 -6.95 5.51 33.43
N SER A 384 -6.78 5.00 34.65
CA SER A 384 -5.50 4.46 35.13
C SER A 384 -5.09 3.18 34.42
N GLU A 385 -6.06 2.41 33.96
CA GLU A 385 -5.85 1.10 33.33
C GLU A 385 -5.48 1.20 31.84
N ALA A 386 -5.82 2.31 31.18
CA ALA A 386 -5.46 2.55 29.78
C ALA A 386 -4.03 3.09 29.64
N ASP A 387 -3.35 2.75 28.55
CA ASP A 387 -2.03 3.32 28.26
C ASP A 387 -2.12 4.78 27.77
N SER A 388 -0.97 5.46 27.68
CA SER A 388 -0.92 6.87 27.27
C SER A 388 -1.44 7.11 25.85
N TYR A 389 -1.31 6.15 24.94
CA TYR A 389 -1.81 6.24 23.56
C TYR A 389 -3.33 6.06 23.51
N GLU A 390 -3.87 5.07 24.20
CA GLU A 390 -5.31 4.80 24.33
C GLU A 390 -6.03 5.99 24.97
N ARG A 391 -5.46 6.53 26.05
CA ARG A 391 -5.91 7.79 26.68
C ARG A 391 -5.95 8.93 25.67
N ALA A 392 -4.85 9.17 24.95
CA ALA A 392 -4.79 10.24 23.96
C ALA A 392 -5.83 10.07 22.84
N ARG A 393 -6.02 8.84 22.35
CA ARG A 393 -7.02 8.53 21.31
C ARG A 393 -8.45 8.73 21.78
N SER A 394 -8.77 8.37 23.02
CA SER A 394 -10.11 8.56 23.60
C SER A 394 -10.57 10.02 23.64
N LEU A 395 -9.62 10.97 23.65
CA LEU A 395 -9.88 12.42 23.73
C LEU A 395 -10.02 13.10 22.37
N GLN A 396 -9.86 12.38 21.26
CA GLN A 396 -10.05 12.96 19.92
C GLN A 396 -11.49 13.45 19.74
N HIS A 397 -11.67 14.61 19.11
CA HIS A 397 -12.96 15.28 18.91
C HIS A 397 -13.71 15.68 20.22
N CYS A 398 -13.05 15.64 21.39
CA CYS A 398 -13.66 16.02 22.67
C CYS A 398 -13.17 17.41 23.11
N GLU A 399 -14.09 18.39 23.17
CA GLU A 399 -13.79 19.79 23.49
C GLU A 399 -14.23 20.25 24.88
N HIS A 400 -14.88 19.39 25.67
CA HIS A 400 -15.30 19.74 27.03
C HIS A 400 -14.09 19.91 27.98
N ASP A 401 -14.25 20.70 29.04
CA ASP A 401 -13.14 21.10 29.93
C ASP A 401 -12.43 19.92 30.61
N ALA A 402 -13.16 18.86 30.94
CA ALA A 402 -12.55 17.66 31.52
C ALA A 402 -11.57 16.97 30.53
N ALA A 403 -11.85 17.00 29.22
CA ALA A 403 -10.94 16.47 28.21
C ALA A 403 -9.67 17.33 28.12
N TRP A 404 -9.81 18.66 28.18
CA TRP A 404 -8.67 19.58 28.19
C TRP A 404 -7.76 19.38 29.40
N LYS A 405 -8.31 19.20 30.60
CA LYS A 405 -7.53 18.89 31.80
C LYS A 405 -6.74 17.58 31.68
N LYS A 406 -7.36 16.54 31.11
CA LYS A 406 -6.69 15.26 30.84
C LYS A 406 -5.60 15.39 29.77
N ARG A 407 -5.85 16.20 28.73
CA ARG A 407 -4.90 16.49 27.65
C ARG A 407 -3.66 17.23 28.14
N ALA A 408 -3.83 18.25 28.99
CA ALA A 408 -2.72 18.97 29.61
C ALA A 408 -1.78 18.02 30.38
N LYS A 409 -2.35 17.12 31.20
CA LYS A 409 -1.57 16.10 31.91
C LYS A 409 -0.80 15.15 30.98
N LEU A 410 -1.40 14.77 29.85
CA LEU A 410 -0.71 13.94 28.85
C LEU A 410 0.44 14.70 28.19
N LEU A 411 0.23 15.99 27.89
CA LEU A 411 1.24 16.87 27.30
C LEU A 411 2.44 17.06 28.25
N ASP A 412 2.18 17.28 29.54
CA ASP A 412 3.21 17.42 30.58
C ASP A 412 4.03 16.13 30.75
N ALA A 413 3.40 14.97 30.59
CA ALA A 413 4.05 13.66 30.74
C ALA A 413 4.87 13.27 29.51
N ASP A 414 4.29 13.35 28.32
CA ASP A 414 4.94 13.05 27.03
C ASP A 414 4.22 13.79 25.88
N PRO A 415 4.83 14.89 25.38
CA PRO A 415 4.23 15.64 24.27
C PRO A 415 3.99 14.83 23.01
N ALA A 416 4.87 13.87 22.67
CA ALA A 416 4.72 13.08 21.46
C ALA A 416 3.49 12.17 21.52
N VAL A 417 3.17 11.66 22.71
CA VAL A 417 1.98 10.83 22.96
C VAL A 417 0.70 11.67 23.08
N ALA A 418 0.81 12.93 23.48
CA ALA A 418 -0.35 13.83 23.57
C ALA A 418 -0.85 14.30 22.20
N LEU A 419 0.03 14.43 21.19
CA LEU A 419 -0.31 14.97 19.86
C LEU A 419 -1.55 14.35 19.20
N PRO A 420 -1.75 13.00 19.19
CA PRO A 420 -2.94 12.40 18.62
C PRO A 420 -4.26 12.85 19.26
N SER A 421 -4.25 13.34 20.51
CA SER A 421 -5.47 13.79 21.21
C SER A 421 -6.03 15.12 20.73
N PHE A 422 -5.25 15.87 19.94
CA PHE A 422 -5.65 17.15 19.34
C PHE A 422 -6.38 16.98 18.00
N ILE A 423 -6.53 15.75 17.51
CA ILE A 423 -7.23 15.47 16.26
C ILE A 423 -8.71 15.85 16.40
N GLY A 424 -9.17 16.69 15.47
CA GLY A 424 -10.57 17.03 15.32
C GLY A 424 -11.11 18.06 16.31
N LEU A 425 -10.23 18.85 16.93
CA LEU A 425 -10.57 20.02 17.75
C LEU A 425 -10.52 21.30 16.92
N ASP A 426 -11.10 22.38 17.44
CA ASP A 426 -10.97 23.72 16.87
C ASP A 426 -9.51 24.20 16.91
N PRO A 427 -8.87 24.48 15.75
CA PRO A 427 -7.51 24.99 15.70
C PRO A 427 -7.27 26.23 16.56
N ALA A 428 -8.24 27.13 16.66
CA ALA A 428 -8.12 28.37 17.44
C ALA A 428 -8.00 28.13 18.96
N ARG A 429 -8.38 26.94 19.45
CA ARG A 429 -8.23 26.57 20.86
C ARG A 429 -6.99 25.72 21.11
N VAL A 430 -6.43 25.10 20.07
CA VAL A 430 -5.24 24.25 20.14
C VAL A 430 -3.95 25.08 20.06
N ASP A 431 -3.96 26.12 19.23
CA ASP A 431 -2.87 27.08 19.02
C ASP A 431 -3.47 28.50 19.04
N PRO A 432 -3.83 29.01 20.23
CA PRO A 432 -4.60 30.25 20.40
C PRO A 432 -3.85 31.54 20.06
#